data_AF-A0A935IBK1-F1
#
_entry.id   AF-A0A935IBK1-F1
#
_cell.length_a   1.000
_cell.length_b   1.000
_cell.length_c   1.000
_cell.angle_alpha   90.00
_cell.angle_beta   90.00
_cell.angle_gamma   90.00
#
_symmetry.space_group_name_H-M   'P 1'
#
loop_
_entity.id
_entity.type
_entity.pdbx_description
1 polymer ?
#
loop_
_entity_poly.entity_id
_entity_poly.type
_entity_poly.pdbx_seq_one_letter_code
_entity_poly.pdbx_strand_id
1 'polypeptide(L)'
;MFCRYSFVAILLFSTGVVYAQVETQIPFDESGKIVTLTYTQNKKIQLIDRPESFVEARLFSQSDSVFVLEILRKNGSETLRERKVITTSELRAIRVRVGTYLELYADADFLRPPDVDTPEYIPSSFEIDQSGRSALLWGSTLWSLFYYGTAATFTLGLTDEGSSGATAAAVYLITGGLGYLAPALATKNAPVTEGAVTLSLGGMFQGAIHGWLVAGLVGGDEVSERVGFGLSVLTGVSESIAGYVIGTNTDIQEGHASVINTTEFYGMATGGLLAFAIMGEGLEGDATIRLASGMALAGTVGGIFVGNALGQHQHFTPTDASVYAVSALLGITLPIAFLTAVSPSDLNVRVASGLTVVGAVGGLFIGNQLVKGLDYRGVDGTGLVLGTFAGGLIGFGVGLLTEESQITPITSWAGAALGFGLGLAMSNPRDEGRSRGELKFDFNPLGLLLGSRSTVPVPVGSMTYRF
;
A
#
# COMPACT_ATOMS: atom_id res chain seq x y z
N MET A 1 6.16 32.51 1.07
CA MET A 1 7.11 31.66 1.84
C MET A 1 6.48 30.34 2.27
N PHE A 2 5.19 30.31 2.63
CA PHE A 2 4.43 29.09 2.99
C PHE A 2 4.39 28.00 1.89
N CYS A 3 4.25 28.35 0.60
CA CYS A 3 4.23 27.35 -0.49
C CYS A 3 5.52 26.53 -0.66
N ARG A 4 6.67 26.96 -0.13
CA ARG A 4 7.94 26.22 -0.29
C ARG A 4 8.12 25.09 0.73
N TYR A 5 7.42 25.15 1.87
CA TYR A 5 7.52 24.13 2.92
C TYR A 5 6.38 23.09 2.85
N SER A 6 5.21 23.45 2.31
CA SER A 6 4.08 22.53 2.12
C SER A 6 4.40 21.38 1.16
N PHE A 7 5.24 21.62 0.15
CA PHE A 7 5.61 20.59 -0.83
C PHE A 7 6.45 19.46 -0.20
N VAL A 8 7.32 19.78 0.76
CA VAL A 8 8.18 18.80 1.44
C VAL A 8 7.41 17.95 2.46
N ALA A 9 6.41 18.55 3.13
CA ALA A 9 5.57 17.82 4.09
C ALA A 9 4.64 16.82 3.39
N ILE A 10 4.01 17.18 2.26
CA ILE A 10 3.17 16.27 1.47
C ILE A 10 4.01 15.11 0.88
N LEU A 11 5.27 15.38 0.48
CA LEU A 11 6.18 14.38 -0.07
C LEU A 11 6.68 13.34 0.93
N LEU A 12 6.75 13.66 2.23
CA LEU A 12 7.17 12.71 3.27
C LEU A 12 6.06 11.71 3.65
N PHE A 13 4.79 12.06 3.42
CA PHE A 13 3.66 11.16 3.73
C PHE A 13 3.47 10.05 2.68
N SER A 14 3.86 10.26 1.42
CA SER A 14 3.74 9.25 0.36
C SER A 14 4.74 8.10 0.45
N THR A 15 5.80 8.21 1.24
CA THR A 15 6.86 7.18 1.35
C THR A 15 6.86 6.41 2.67
N GLY A 16 5.93 6.73 3.57
CA GLY A 16 5.92 6.25 4.95
C GLY A 16 5.06 5.00 5.22
N VAL A 17 4.54 4.32 4.19
CA VAL A 17 3.97 2.99 4.40
C VAL A 17 5.13 2.05 4.67
N VAL A 18 5.54 1.96 5.93
CA VAL A 18 6.30 0.83 6.45
C VAL A 18 5.35 -0.36 6.29
N TYR A 19 5.38 -1.00 5.12
CA TYR A 19 4.71 -2.28 4.94
C TYR A 19 5.23 -3.16 6.07
N ALA A 20 4.32 -3.64 6.92
CA ALA A 20 4.63 -4.76 7.79
C ALA A 20 5.27 -5.81 6.89
N GLN A 21 6.48 -6.27 7.21
CA GLN A 21 7.20 -7.21 6.36
C GLN A 21 6.28 -8.38 6.05
N VAL A 22 5.78 -8.45 4.80
CA VAL A 22 4.83 -9.46 4.38
C VAL A 22 5.59 -10.77 4.33
N GLU A 23 5.31 -11.61 5.30
CA GLU A 23 5.91 -12.93 5.40
C GLU A 23 5.25 -13.85 4.38
N THR A 24 5.95 -14.10 3.28
CA THR A 24 5.46 -15.03 2.27
C THR A 24 5.81 -16.45 2.72
N GLN A 25 4.80 -17.32 2.90
CA GLN A 25 5.06 -18.72 3.19
C GLN A 25 5.79 -19.35 1.99
N ILE A 26 6.91 -20.02 2.26
CA ILE A 26 7.75 -20.69 1.27
C ILE A 26 7.86 -22.20 1.57
N PRO A 27 8.10 -23.03 0.54
CA PRO A 27 8.21 -24.47 0.74
C PRO A 27 9.54 -24.89 1.39
N PHE A 28 9.48 -26.03 2.09
CA PHE A 28 10.60 -26.75 2.70
C PHE A 28 11.49 -27.49 1.69
N ASP A 29 11.02 -27.69 0.45
CA ASP A 29 11.75 -28.32 -0.64
C ASP A 29 11.85 -27.39 -1.85
N GLU A 30 12.77 -27.68 -2.78
CA GLU A 30 12.93 -26.87 -4.00
C GLU A 30 11.81 -27.10 -5.03
N SER A 31 11.10 -28.23 -4.97
CA SER A 31 10.01 -28.54 -5.90
C SER A 31 8.65 -27.96 -5.49
N GLY A 32 8.57 -27.34 -4.31
CA GLY A 32 7.36 -26.69 -3.81
C GLY A 32 6.28 -27.63 -3.29
N LYS A 33 6.61 -28.88 -3.01
CA LYS A 33 5.62 -29.91 -2.63
C LYS A 33 5.29 -29.89 -1.13
N ILE A 34 6.22 -29.48 -0.28
CA ILE A 34 6.09 -29.49 1.18
C ILE A 34 6.01 -28.05 1.68
N VAL A 35 4.81 -27.51 1.79
CA VAL A 35 4.56 -26.14 2.27
C VAL A 35 4.45 -26.09 3.80
N THR A 36 3.99 -27.18 4.40
CA THR A 36 3.91 -27.38 5.85
C THR A 36 4.55 -28.71 6.21
N LEU A 37 5.45 -28.71 7.19
CA LEU A 37 6.09 -29.92 7.70
C LEU A 37 5.30 -30.45 8.90
N THR A 38 4.62 -31.58 8.72
CA THR A 38 3.76 -32.22 9.75
C THR A 38 4.54 -33.11 10.70
N TYR A 39 3.93 -33.51 11.83
CA TYR A 39 4.53 -34.46 12.78
C TYR A 39 5.04 -35.75 12.14
N THR A 40 4.23 -36.38 11.26
CA THR A 40 4.59 -37.63 10.61
C THR A 40 5.80 -37.46 9.69
N GLN A 41 5.86 -36.36 8.95
CA GLN A 41 7.00 -36.00 8.10
C GLN A 41 8.23 -35.70 8.96
N ASN A 42 8.11 -34.87 10.00
CA ASN A 42 9.23 -34.52 10.87
C ASN A 42 9.78 -35.75 11.64
N LYS A 43 8.94 -36.71 12.03
CA LYS A 43 9.40 -37.96 12.64
C LYS A 43 10.32 -38.78 11.72
N LYS A 44 10.07 -38.72 10.41
CA LYS A 44 10.86 -39.37 9.37
C LYS A 44 12.16 -38.63 9.07
N ILE A 45 12.10 -37.30 8.89
CA ILE A 45 13.29 -36.50 8.51
C ILE A 45 14.13 -36.02 9.69
N GLN A 46 13.55 -35.98 10.89
CA GLN A 46 14.13 -35.49 12.14
C GLN A 46 14.71 -34.08 12.02
N LEU A 47 13.99 -33.18 11.36
CA LEU A 47 14.45 -31.80 11.13
C LEU A 47 14.33 -30.96 12.41
N ILE A 48 13.23 -31.14 13.14
CA ILE A 48 12.91 -30.43 14.37
C ILE A 48 13.01 -31.38 15.56
N ASP A 49 13.77 -30.96 16.57
CA ASP A 49 13.97 -31.73 17.80
C ASP A 49 12.68 -31.88 18.61
N ARG A 50 12.65 -32.93 19.45
CA ARG A 50 11.53 -33.30 20.33
C ARG A 50 10.24 -33.58 19.54
N PRO A 51 10.19 -34.68 18.78
CA PRO A 51 9.03 -34.98 17.93
C PRO A 51 7.75 -35.13 18.75
N GLU A 52 7.80 -35.65 19.98
CA GLU A 52 6.64 -35.90 20.85
C GLU A 52 5.74 -34.66 21.09
N SER A 53 6.34 -33.46 21.15
CA SER A 53 5.62 -32.20 21.35
C SER A 53 5.40 -31.44 20.05
N PHE A 54 5.93 -31.89 18.93
CA PHE A 54 5.88 -31.18 17.65
C PHE A 54 4.54 -31.44 16.94
N VAL A 55 3.90 -30.38 16.47
CA VAL A 55 2.64 -30.45 15.71
C VAL A 55 2.93 -30.24 14.23
N GLU A 56 3.44 -29.06 13.89
CA GLU A 56 3.82 -28.70 12.53
C GLU A 56 4.88 -27.60 12.50
N ALA A 57 5.49 -27.39 11.34
CA ALA A 57 6.34 -26.23 11.05
C ALA A 57 6.02 -25.63 9.69
N ARG A 58 6.22 -24.31 9.59
CA ARG A 58 6.04 -23.49 8.38
C ARG A 58 7.28 -22.64 8.17
N LEU A 59 7.65 -22.41 6.91
CA LEU A 59 8.74 -21.51 6.54
C LEU A 59 8.17 -20.25 5.90
N PHE A 60 8.71 -19.11 6.28
CA PHE A 60 8.34 -17.80 5.75
C PHE A 60 9.59 -17.06 5.26
N SER A 61 9.42 -16.26 4.21
CA SER A 61 10.40 -15.29 3.74
C SER A 61 9.93 -13.89 4.11
N GLN A 62 10.73 -13.17 4.90
CA GLN A 62 10.53 -11.75 5.21
C GLN A 62 11.18 -10.85 4.16
N SER A 63 12.29 -11.31 3.58
CA SER A 63 13.01 -10.68 2.47
C SER A 63 13.80 -11.75 1.70
N ASP A 64 14.50 -11.35 0.65
CA ASP A 64 15.32 -12.25 -0.18
C ASP A 64 16.40 -13.03 0.61
N SER A 65 16.76 -12.57 1.81
CA SER A 65 17.84 -13.15 2.63
C SER A 65 17.46 -13.46 4.09
N VAL A 66 16.24 -13.11 4.53
CA VAL A 66 15.78 -13.35 5.89
C VAL A 66 14.57 -14.27 5.87
N PHE A 67 14.68 -15.38 6.60
CA PHE A 67 13.66 -16.42 6.67
C PHE A 67 13.26 -16.69 8.11
N VAL A 68 12.02 -17.09 8.32
CA VAL A 68 11.50 -17.48 9.63
C VAL A 68 10.97 -18.89 9.55
N LEU A 69 11.46 -19.74 10.45
CA LEU A 69 10.91 -21.06 10.71
C LEU A 69 9.96 -20.95 11.91
N GLU A 70 8.69 -21.11 11.65
CA GLU A 70 7.65 -21.18 12.68
C GLU A 70 7.41 -22.65 13.04
N ILE A 71 7.44 -22.97 14.33
CA ILE A 71 7.27 -24.31 14.87
C ILE A 71 6.13 -24.26 15.88
N LEU A 72 5.13 -25.11 15.65
CA LEU A 72 3.99 -25.27 16.55
C LEU A 72 4.22 -26.51 17.43
N ARG A 73 4.09 -26.35 18.75
CA ARG A 73 4.28 -27.42 19.73
C ARG A 73 3.10 -27.55 20.67
N LYS A 74 2.78 -28.76 21.12
CA LYS A 74 1.81 -29.03 22.17
C LYS A 74 2.52 -29.17 23.52
N ASN A 75 2.09 -28.43 24.53
CA ASN A 75 2.56 -28.52 25.91
C ASN A 75 1.35 -28.70 26.84
N GLY A 76 0.99 -29.95 27.13
CA GLY A 76 -0.25 -30.27 27.84
C GLY A 76 -1.48 -29.92 27.00
N SER A 77 -2.35 -29.06 27.53
CA SER A 77 -3.52 -28.52 26.83
C SER A 77 -3.22 -27.27 26.00
N GLU A 78 -2.04 -26.69 26.13
CA GLU A 78 -1.67 -25.44 25.45
C GLU A 78 -0.89 -25.72 24.16
N THR A 79 -1.03 -24.81 23.20
CA THR A 79 -0.24 -24.80 21.97
C THR A 79 0.77 -23.65 22.04
N LEU A 80 2.06 -23.97 21.93
CA LEU A 80 3.15 -23.02 21.91
C LEU A 80 3.61 -22.78 20.47
N ARG A 81 3.79 -21.51 20.12
CA ARG A 81 4.35 -21.08 18.83
C ARG A 81 5.76 -20.56 19.05
N GLU A 82 6.73 -21.23 18.44
CA GLU A 82 8.14 -20.86 18.45
C GLU A 82 8.52 -20.30 17.08
N ARG A 83 9.13 -19.12 17.02
CA ARG A 83 9.58 -18.50 15.76
C ARG A 83 11.09 -18.35 15.80
N LYS A 84 11.78 -18.97 14.86
CA LYS A 84 13.23 -18.92 14.73
C LYS A 84 13.61 -18.23 13.43
N VAL A 85 14.31 -17.10 13.52
CA VAL A 85 14.94 -16.48 12.34
C VAL A 85 16.09 -17.38 11.89
N ILE A 86 16.12 -17.70 10.61
CA ILE A 86 17.13 -18.55 9.99
C ILE A 86 17.79 -17.85 8.79
N THR A 87 19.04 -18.18 8.57
CA THR A 87 19.89 -17.68 7.48
C THR A 87 19.63 -18.43 6.17
N THR A 88 20.06 -17.87 5.03
CA THR A 88 20.00 -18.55 3.72
C THR A 88 20.74 -19.89 3.72
N SER A 89 21.86 -20.01 4.45
CA SER A 89 22.59 -21.28 4.57
C SER A 89 21.81 -22.32 5.37
N GLU A 90 21.11 -21.91 6.44
CA GLU A 90 20.21 -22.80 7.20
C GLU A 90 19.00 -23.22 6.36
N LEU A 91 18.37 -22.31 5.62
CA LEU A 91 17.28 -22.65 4.69
C LEU A 91 17.75 -23.66 3.63
N ARG A 92 18.92 -23.43 3.03
CA ARG A 92 19.51 -24.38 2.07
C ARG A 92 19.77 -25.75 2.71
N ALA A 93 20.27 -25.78 3.95
CA ALA A 93 20.49 -27.03 4.67
C ALA A 93 19.16 -27.78 4.94
N ILE A 94 18.10 -27.05 5.32
CA ILE A 94 16.74 -27.60 5.45
C ILE A 94 16.28 -28.20 4.12
N ARG A 95 16.38 -27.44 3.03
CA ARG A 95 15.94 -27.88 1.69
C ARG A 95 16.70 -29.08 1.16
N VAL A 96 18.02 -29.11 1.32
CA VAL A 96 18.84 -30.26 0.95
C VAL A 96 18.40 -31.49 1.76
N ARG A 97 18.16 -31.34 3.07
CA ARG A 97 17.74 -32.47 3.91
C ARG A 97 16.37 -33.01 3.51
N VAL A 98 15.40 -32.13 3.27
CA VAL A 98 14.05 -32.52 2.81
C VAL A 98 14.10 -33.11 1.41
N GLY A 99 14.85 -32.49 0.49
CA GLY A 99 15.04 -32.95 -0.88
C GLY A 99 15.68 -34.34 -0.95
N THR A 100 16.79 -34.56 -0.25
CA THR A 100 17.46 -35.86 -0.16
C THR A 100 16.52 -36.94 0.37
N TYR A 101 15.66 -36.61 1.36
CA TYR A 101 14.68 -37.58 1.85
C TYR A 101 13.63 -37.93 0.78
N LEU A 102 13.11 -36.92 0.07
CA LEU A 102 12.15 -37.12 -1.02
C LEU A 102 12.73 -37.96 -2.16
N GLU A 103 13.99 -37.74 -2.53
CA GLU A 103 14.68 -38.50 -3.57
C GLU A 103 14.96 -39.94 -3.17
N LEU A 104 15.42 -40.17 -1.94
CA LEU A 104 15.81 -41.50 -1.47
C LEU A 104 14.62 -42.40 -1.16
N TYR A 105 13.52 -41.84 -0.65
CA TYR A 105 12.44 -42.64 -0.08
C TYR A 105 11.19 -42.68 -0.94
N ALA A 106 11.04 -41.83 -1.97
CA ALA A 106 9.94 -41.79 -2.95
C ALA A 106 8.57 -42.19 -2.36
N ASP A 107 8.35 -41.82 -1.10
CA ASP A 107 7.30 -42.41 -0.29
C ASP A 107 6.03 -41.62 -0.58
N ALA A 108 5.12 -42.23 -1.34
CA ALA A 108 3.85 -41.61 -1.68
C ALA A 108 3.07 -41.19 -0.42
N ASP A 109 3.29 -41.86 0.72
CA ASP A 109 2.67 -41.50 1.99
C ASP A 109 3.34 -40.28 2.66
N PHE A 110 4.55 -39.89 2.26
CA PHE A 110 5.19 -38.65 2.72
C PHE A 110 4.63 -37.42 2.01
N LEU A 111 4.25 -37.58 0.74
CA LEU A 111 3.61 -36.54 -0.08
C LEU A 111 2.10 -36.50 0.05
N ARG A 112 1.49 -37.52 0.68
CA ARG A 112 0.06 -37.53 0.94
C ARG A 112 -0.30 -36.35 1.84
N PRO A 113 -1.26 -35.50 1.43
CA PRO A 113 -1.88 -34.56 2.36
C PRO A 113 -2.38 -35.33 3.58
N PRO A 114 -2.38 -34.74 4.78
CA PRO A 114 -2.96 -35.39 5.95
C PRO A 114 -4.37 -35.90 5.61
N ASP A 115 -4.58 -37.22 5.76
CA ASP A 115 -5.86 -37.85 5.45
C ASP A 115 -6.97 -37.17 6.28
N VAL A 116 -8.03 -36.76 5.56
CA VAL A 116 -9.23 -36.07 6.06
C VAL A 116 -9.95 -36.85 7.18
N ASP A 117 -9.64 -38.15 7.32
CA ASP A 117 -10.25 -39.07 8.29
C ASP A 117 -9.49 -39.18 9.62
N THR A 118 -8.44 -38.40 9.86
CA THR A 118 -7.94 -38.21 11.24
C THR A 118 -8.88 -37.25 11.98
N PRO A 119 -9.58 -37.70 13.05
CA PRO A 119 -10.49 -36.86 13.81
C PRO A 119 -9.69 -35.95 14.75
N GLU A 120 -9.06 -34.93 14.16
CA GLU A 120 -8.68 -33.63 14.74
C GLU A 120 -7.77 -32.87 13.75
N TYR A 121 -8.19 -32.70 12.49
CA TYR A 121 -8.06 -31.34 11.95
C TYR A 121 -9.05 -30.50 12.77
N ILE A 122 -8.63 -30.08 13.97
CA ILE A 122 -9.18 -28.87 14.55
C ILE A 122 -8.69 -27.82 13.56
N PRO A 123 -9.55 -27.24 12.67
CA PRO A 123 -9.14 -25.98 12.06
C PRO A 123 -8.80 -25.12 13.27
N SER A 124 -7.55 -24.72 13.44
CA SER A 124 -7.09 -23.95 14.60
C SER A 124 -8.18 -22.93 14.91
N SER A 125 -8.92 -23.25 15.97
CA SER A 125 -10.25 -22.72 16.21
C SER A 125 -10.18 -21.20 16.17
N PHE A 126 -10.95 -20.56 15.30
CA PHE A 126 -11.19 -19.11 15.41
C PHE A 126 -9.92 -18.26 15.60
N GLU A 127 -8.86 -18.45 14.79
CA GLU A 127 -7.82 -17.41 14.75
C GLU A 127 -8.44 -16.16 14.17
N ILE A 128 -8.75 -15.22 15.06
CA ILE A 128 -9.12 -13.85 14.73
C ILE A 128 -8.05 -13.34 13.75
N ASP A 129 -8.44 -12.95 12.54
CA ASP A 129 -7.49 -12.38 11.58
C ASP A 129 -6.85 -11.13 12.20
N GLN A 130 -5.53 -11.07 12.26
CA GLN A 130 -4.75 -9.97 12.83
C GLN A 130 -3.71 -9.43 11.83
N SER A 131 -3.82 -9.81 10.55
CA SER A 131 -2.88 -9.46 9.48
C SER A 131 -2.59 -7.95 9.40
N GLY A 132 -3.64 -7.12 9.49
CA GLY A 132 -3.53 -5.66 9.43
C GLY A 132 -3.09 -4.99 10.74
N ARG A 133 -3.10 -5.68 11.89
CA ARG A 133 -2.95 -5.02 13.20
C ARG A 133 -1.64 -4.27 13.35
N SER A 134 -0.53 -4.81 12.84
CA SER A 134 0.76 -4.12 12.89
C SER A 134 0.72 -2.77 12.14
N ALA A 135 0.16 -2.77 10.92
CA ALA A 135 0.01 -1.58 10.11
C ALA A 135 -0.90 -0.54 10.78
N LEU A 136 -2.01 -0.97 11.40
CA LEU A 136 -2.89 -0.08 12.15
C LEU A 136 -2.14 0.63 13.28
N LEU A 137 -1.42 -0.13 14.12
CA LEU A 137 -0.71 0.44 15.27
C LEU A 137 0.40 1.39 14.84
N TRP A 138 1.18 1.05 13.83
CA TRP A 138 2.22 1.95 13.32
C TRP A 138 1.62 3.19 12.66
N GLY A 139 0.64 3.00 11.78
CA GLY A 139 -0.02 4.08 11.05
C GLY A 139 -0.70 5.08 11.98
N SER A 140 -1.48 4.60 12.95
CA SER A 140 -2.17 5.46 13.92
C SER A 140 -1.21 6.18 14.86
N THR A 141 -0.11 5.53 15.27
CA THR A 141 0.92 6.16 16.13
C THR A 141 1.65 7.27 15.38
N LEU A 142 2.13 6.98 14.17
CA LEU A 142 2.86 7.96 13.35
C LEU A 142 1.94 9.14 13.01
N TRP A 143 0.71 8.88 12.55
CA TRP A 143 -0.24 9.95 12.25
C TRP A 143 -0.60 10.78 13.48
N SER A 144 -0.75 10.14 14.63
CA SER A 144 -1.04 10.88 15.87
C SER A 144 0.13 11.74 16.31
N LEU A 145 1.38 11.30 16.10
CA LEU A 145 2.55 12.13 16.35
C LEU A 145 2.67 13.26 15.33
N PHE A 146 2.58 12.97 14.04
CA PHE A 146 2.79 13.99 13.00
C PHE A 146 1.66 15.02 12.90
N TYR A 147 0.41 14.60 13.12
CA TYR A 147 -0.75 15.45 12.90
C TYR A 147 -1.59 15.64 14.17
N TYR A 148 -2.17 14.58 14.76
CA TYR A 148 -3.15 14.79 15.84
C TYR A 148 -2.58 15.41 17.11
N GLY A 149 -1.30 15.21 17.43
CA GLY A 149 -0.63 15.88 18.53
C GLY A 149 -0.66 17.39 18.33
N THR A 150 -0.26 17.85 17.14
CA THR A 150 -0.33 19.26 16.74
C THR A 150 -1.77 19.75 16.73
N ALA A 151 -2.67 19.03 16.06
CA ALA A 151 -4.08 19.41 15.95
C ALA A 151 -4.76 19.54 17.33
N ALA A 152 -4.45 18.65 18.28
CA ALA A 152 -4.95 18.74 19.65
C ALA A 152 -4.44 19.99 20.38
N THR A 153 -3.18 20.37 20.20
CA THR A 153 -2.64 21.61 20.80
C THR A 153 -3.30 22.87 20.26
N PHE A 154 -3.53 22.95 18.94
CA PHE A 154 -4.28 24.06 18.33
C PHE A 154 -5.74 24.07 18.78
N THR A 155 -6.43 22.93 18.75
CA THR A 155 -7.84 22.80 19.15
C THR A 155 -8.06 23.30 20.59
N LEU A 156 -7.13 23.01 21.49
CA LEU A 156 -7.19 23.40 22.90
C LEU A 156 -6.66 24.82 23.17
N GLY A 157 -6.23 25.56 22.14
CA GLY A 157 -5.71 26.92 22.28
C GLY A 157 -4.36 27.00 23.02
N LEU A 158 -3.59 25.91 23.01
CA LEU A 158 -2.31 25.82 23.74
C LEU A 158 -1.14 26.45 22.98
N THR A 159 -1.39 26.91 21.76
CA THR A 159 -0.47 27.64 20.90
C THR A 159 -0.65 29.16 21.00
N ASP A 160 -1.71 29.62 21.66
CA ASP A 160 -2.01 31.04 21.82
C ASP A 160 -1.01 31.75 22.74
N GLU A 161 -0.90 33.08 22.58
CA GLU A 161 -0.08 33.91 23.46
C GLU A 161 -0.49 33.74 24.92
N GLY A 162 0.50 33.49 25.79
CA GLY A 162 0.29 33.27 27.22
C GLY A 162 0.09 31.80 27.62
N SER A 163 0.01 30.87 26.66
CA SER A 163 -0.05 29.43 26.94
C SER A 163 1.30 28.86 27.39
N SER A 164 1.26 27.89 28.30
CA SER A 164 2.46 27.18 28.77
C SER A 164 2.95 26.19 27.71
N GLY A 165 4.16 26.41 27.19
CA GLY A 165 4.79 25.49 26.24
C GLY A 165 4.96 24.07 26.79
N ALA A 166 5.13 23.90 28.11
CA ALA A 166 5.17 22.59 28.74
C ALA A 166 3.81 21.87 28.67
N THR A 167 2.71 22.61 28.81
CA THR A 167 1.35 22.06 28.67
C THR A 167 1.07 21.64 27.22
N ALA A 168 1.46 22.47 26.25
CA ALA A 168 1.35 22.12 24.83
C ALA A 168 2.16 20.85 24.48
N ALA A 169 3.41 20.76 24.93
CA ALA A 169 4.26 19.59 24.72
C ALA A 169 3.68 18.33 25.39
N ALA A 170 3.14 18.45 26.60
CA ALA A 170 2.49 17.34 27.29
C ALA A 170 1.26 16.83 26.52
N VAL A 171 0.38 17.72 26.07
CA VAL A 171 -0.81 17.34 25.27
C VAL A 171 -0.41 16.70 23.95
N TYR A 172 0.58 17.24 23.25
CA TYR A 172 1.11 16.66 22.03
C TYR A 172 1.57 15.21 22.25
N LEU A 173 2.39 14.96 23.27
CA LEU A 173 2.94 13.62 23.56
C LEU A 173 1.86 12.65 24.04
N ILE A 174 0.90 13.11 24.84
CA ILE A 174 -0.25 12.29 25.28
C ILE A 174 -1.07 11.86 24.07
N THR A 175 -1.44 12.79 23.19
CA THR A 175 -2.19 12.48 21.97
C THR A 175 -1.41 11.52 21.06
N GLY A 176 -0.10 11.75 20.87
CA GLY A 176 0.77 10.84 20.13
C GLY A 176 0.78 9.42 20.70
N GLY A 177 0.91 9.27 22.03
CA GLY A 177 0.87 7.98 22.71
C GLY A 177 -0.50 7.30 22.66
N LEU A 178 -1.59 8.07 22.74
CA LEU A 178 -2.95 7.56 22.57
C LEU A 178 -3.18 6.97 21.18
N GLY A 179 -2.50 7.50 20.17
CA GLY A 179 -2.48 6.93 18.81
C GLY A 179 -2.06 5.47 18.76
N TYR A 180 -1.16 5.01 19.64
CA TYR A 180 -0.81 3.60 19.79
C TYR A 180 -1.79 2.86 20.72
N LEU A 181 -2.00 3.41 21.92
CA LEU A 181 -2.66 2.69 23.01
C LEU A 181 -4.14 2.41 22.71
N ALA A 182 -4.85 3.37 22.13
CA ALA A 182 -6.28 3.22 21.84
C ALA A 182 -6.55 2.05 20.86
N PRO A 183 -5.96 2.00 19.65
CA PRO A 183 -6.15 0.87 18.76
C PRO A 183 -5.54 -0.43 19.29
N ALA A 184 -4.41 -0.39 20.02
CA ALA A 184 -3.80 -1.60 20.58
C ALA A 184 -4.72 -2.32 21.57
N LEU A 185 -5.46 -1.56 22.38
CA LEU A 185 -6.43 -2.08 23.34
C LEU A 185 -7.75 -2.47 22.65
N ALA A 186 -8.27 -1.63 21.75
CA ALA A 186 -9.53 -1.86 21.07
C ALA A 186 -9.50 -3.11 20.16
N THR A 187 -8.34 -3.41 19.57
CA THR A 187 -8.21 -4.51 18.59
C THR A 187 -7.59 -5.79 19.14
N LYS A 188 -7.23 -5.85 20.43
CA LYS A 188 -6.52 -6.99 21.03
C LYS A 188 -7.21 -8.35 20.77
N ASN A 189 -8.54 -8.35 20.73
CA ASN A 189 -9.36 -9.55 20.53
C ASN A 189 -10.42 -9.33 19.43
N ALA A 190 -10.13 -8.51 18.42
CA ALA A 190 -11.06 -8.21 17.33
C ALA A 190 -10.38 -8.44 15.97
N PRO A 191 -11.09 -8.87 14.92
CA PRO A 191 -10.49 -9.07 13.61
C PRO A 191 -9.94 -7.76 13.05
N VAL A 192 -8.75 -7.80 12.50
CA VAL A 192 -8.03 -6.69 11.90
C VAL A 192 -7.42 -7.17 10.59
N THR A 193 -8.25 -7.24 9.56
CA THR A 193 -7.84 -7.60 8.19
C THR A 193 -7.06 -6.44 7.56
N GLU A 194 -6.21 -6.71 6.58
CA GLU A 194 -5.47 -5.69 5.83
C GLU A 194 -6.40 -4.66 5.18
N GLY A 195 -7.50 -5.10 4.55
CA GLY A 195 -8.46 -4.18 3.93
C GLY A 195 -9.20 -3.28 4.92
N ALA A 196 -9.56 -3.79 6.10
CA ALA A 196 -10.16 -2.97 7.16
C ALA A 196 -9.19 -1.89 7.67
N VAL A 197 -7.91 -2.24 7.81
CA VAL A 197 -6.87 -1.28 8.22
C VAL A 197 -6.60 -0.26 7.14
N THR A 198 -6.56 -0.66 5.87
CA THR A 198 -6.38 0.26 4.76
C THR A 198 -7.50 1.31 4.71
N LEU A 199 -8.77 0.91 4.81
CA LEU A 199 -9.88 1.88 4.92
C LEU A 199 -9.77 2.73 6.19
N SER A 200 -9.40 2.14 7.32
CA SER A 200 -9.27 2.85 8.59
C SER A 200 -8.16 3.92 8.58
N LEU A 201 -6.99 3.61 8.01
CA LEU A 201 -5.89 4.56 7.87
C LEU A 201 -6.20 5.60 6.78
N GLY A 202 -6.88 5.20 5.71
CA GLY A 202 -7.42 6.11 4.69
C GLY A 202 -8.36 7.13 5.30
N GLY A 203 -9.40 6.69 6.02
CA GLY A 203 -10.35 7.55 6.73
C GLY A 203 -9.68 8.42 7.81
N MET A 204 -8.62 7.94 8.45
CA MET A 204 -7.85 8.75 9.40
C MET A 204 -7.18 9.95 8.73
N PHE A 205 -6.51 9.73 7.59
CA PHE A 205 -5.82 10.77 6.84
C PHE A 205 -6.82 11.70 6.13
N GLN A 206 -7.74 11.12 5.37
CA GLN A 206 -8.69 11.87 4.53
C GLN A 206 -9.75 12.55 5.39
N GLY A 207 -10.23 11.89 6.44
CA GLY A 207 -11.16 12.48 7.39
C GLY A 207 -10.58 13.71 8.06
N ALA A 208 -9.27 13.77 8.33
CA ALA A 208 -8.65 15.01 8.81
C ALA A 208 -8.79 16.16 7.80
N ILE A 209 -8.64 15.89 6.51
CA ILE A 209 -8.86 16.87 5.45
C ILE A 209 -10.36 17.20 5.35
N HIS A 210 -11.25 16.21 5.42
CA HIS A 210 -12.70 16.43 5.42
C HIS A 210 -13.16 17.32 6.56
N GLY A 211 -12.54 17.25 7.75
CA GLY A 211 -12.86 18.14 8.86
C GLY A 211 -12.57 19.61 8.54
N TRP A 212 -11.43 19.89 7.87
CA TRP A 212 -11.15 21.22 7.35
C TRP A 212 -12.14 21.66 6.28
N LEU A 213 -12.54 20.75 5.39
CA LEU A 213 -13.53 21.05 4.36
C LEU A 213 -14.91 21.32 4.98
N VAL A 214 -15.35 20.53 5.97
CA VAL A 214 -16.58 20.77 6.72
C VAL A 214 -16.52 22.11 7.43
N ALA A 215 -15.38 22.44 8.06
CA ALA A 215 -15.18 23.75 8.68
C ALA A 215 -15.36 24.88 7.65
N GLY A 216 -14.66 24.80 6.52
CA GLY A 216 -14.77 25.79 5.43
C GLY A 216 -16.16 25.84 4.77
N LEU A 217 -16.88 24.72 4.69
CA LEU A 217 -18.25 24.70 4.17
C LEU A 217 -19.23 25.43 5.09
N VAL A 218 -19.06 25.30 6.41
CA VAL A 218 -19.96 25.89 7.41
C VAL A 218 -19.57 27.31 7.78
N GLY A 219 -18.28 27.61 7.91
CA GLY A 219 -17.77 28.89 8.37
C GLY A 219 -17.06 29.74 7.31
N GLY A 220 -16.83 29.21 6.11
CA GLY A 220 -16.11 29.93 5.04
C GLY A 220 -14.73 30.43 5.45
N ASP A 221 -14.47 31.71 5.25
CA ASP A 221 -13.19 32.37 5.57
C ASP A 221 -13.07 32.82 7.02
N GLU A 222 -14.15 32.79 7.80
CA GLU A 222 -14.17 33.14 9.23
C GLU A 222 -13.80 31.96 10.14
N VAL A 223 -13.47 30.80 9.57
CA VAL A 223 -13.11 29.60 10.34
C VAL A 223 -11.83 29.84 11.12
N SER A 224 -11.95 29.89 12.46
CA SER A 224 -10.78 29.88 13.33
C SER A 224 -9.99 28.58 13.19
N GLU A 225 -8.66 28.66 13.32
CA GLU A 225 -7.78 27.48 13.28
C GLU A 225 -8.20 26.41 14.31
N ARG A 226 -8.66 26.84 15.49
CA ARG A 226 -9.14 25.94 16.55
C ARG A 226 -10.31 25.07 16.09
N VAL A 227 -11.27 25.67 15.37
CA VAL A 227 -12.42 24.95 14.82
C VAL A 227 -11.99 24.02 13.69
N GLY A 228 -11.12 24.48 12.78
CA GLY A 228 -10.60 23.66 11.69
C GLY A 228 -9.84 22.43 12.19
N PHE A 229 -8.89 22.61 13.11
CA PHE A 229 -8.16 21.49 13.72
C PHE A 229 -9.08 20.60 14.56
N GLY A 230 -10.02 21.15 15.32
CA GLY A 230 -10.96 20.38 16.12
C GLY A 230 -11.85 19.48 15.28
N LEU A 231 -12.39 20.02 14.18
CA LEU A 231 -13.15 19.24 13.21
C LEU A 231 -12.27 18.21 12.53
N SER A 232 -11.04 18.54 12.14
CA SER A 232 -10.11 17.57 11.52
C SER A 232 -9.82 16.35 12.40
N VAL A 233 -9.64 16.53 13.71
CA VAL A 233 -9.45 15.41 14.65
C VAL A 233 -10.74 14.59 14.74
N LEU A 234 -11.89 15.26 14.88
CA LEU A 234 -13.18 14.60 15.04
C LEU A 234 -13.54 13.74 13.82
N THR A 235 -13.47 14.30 12.62
CA THR A 235 -13.79 13.59 11.38
C THR A 235 -12.75 12.53 11.08
N GLY A 236 -11.45 12.81 11.24
CA GLY A 236 -10.40 11.82 11.02
C GLY A 236 -10.52 10.59 11.94
N VAL A 237 -10.79 10.77 13.24
CA VAL A 237 -11.03 9.64 14.15
C VAL A 237 -12.34 8.91 13.78
N SER A 238 -13.40 9.65 13.46
CA SER A 238 -14.70 9.05 13.12
C SER A 238 -14.65 8.23 11.84
N GLU A 239 -14.00 8.74 10.80
CA GLU A 239 -13.82 8.06 9.52
C GLU A 239 -12.83 6.90 9.63
N SER A 240 -11.82 7.00 10.51
CA SER A 240 -10.95 5.85 10.82
C SER A 240 -11.72 4.69 11.43
N ILE A 241 -12.64 4.98 12.37
CA ILE A 241 -13.52 3.98 12.97
C ILE A 241 -14.50 3.44 11.93
N ALA A 242 -15.11 4.31 11.12
CA ALA A 242 -16.05 3.91 10.07
C ALA A 242 -15.38 3.01 9.04
N GLY A 243 -14.17 3.35 8.58
CA GLY A 243 -13.39 2.54 7.65
C GLY A 243 -13.07 1.15 8.21
N TYR A 244 -12.66 1.06 9.48
CA TYR A 244 -12.45 -0.22 10.16
C TYR A 244 -13.73 -1.07 10.22
N VAL A 245 -14.86 -0.48 10.63
CA VAL A 245 -16.15 -1.17 10.75
C VAL A 245 -16.64 -1.64 9.38
N ILE A 246 -16.57 -0.78 8.35
CA ILE A 246 -16.96 -1.13 6.99
C ILE A 246 -16.10 -2.26 6.46
N GLY A 247 -14.77 -2.14 6.57
CA GLY A 247 -13.88 -3.17 6.03
C GLY A 247 -14.01 -4.52 6.74
N THR A 248 -14.22 -4.51 8.06
CA THR A 248 -14.47 -5.74 8.83
C THR A 248 -15.78 -6.41 8.45
N ASN A 249 -16.84 -5.64 8.18
CA ASN A 249 -18.17 -6.17 7.86
C ASN A 249 -18.32 -6.58 6.38
N THR A 250 -17.44 -6.12 5.50
CA THR A 250 -17.54 -6.37 4.05
C THR A 250 -16.50 -7.35 3.52
N ASP A 251 -15.54 -7.77 4.36
CA ASP A 251 -14.41 -8.62 3.97
C ASP A 251 -13.66 -8.06 2.73
N ILE A 252 -13.53 -6.73 2.70
CA ILE A 252 -12.89 -6.03 1.58
C ILE A 252 -11.40 -6.35 1.57
N GLN A 253 -10.86 -6.64 0.38
CA GLN A 253 -9.43 -6.90 0.19
C GLN A 253 -8.63 -5.59 0.22
N GLU A 254 -7.36 -5.68 0.60
CA GLU A 254 -6.46 -4.53 0.76
C GLU A 254 -6.35 -3.66 -0.50
N GLY A 255 -6.17 -4.26 -1.67
CA GLY A 255 -6.05 -3.48 -2.92
C GLY A 255 -7.36 -2.80 -3.33
N HIS A 256 -8.52 -3.43 -3.11
CA HIS A 256 -9.82 -2.79 -3.31
C HIS A 256 -9.99 -1.59 -2.36
N ALA A 257 -9.71 -1.77 -1.07
CA ALA A 257 -9.72 -0.66 -0.10
C ALA A 257 -8.75 0.46 -0.51
N SER A 258 -7.58 0.12 -1.03
CA SER A 258 -6.57 1.09 -1.49
C SER A 258 -7.06 1.91 -2.67
N VAL A 259 -7.77 1.28 -3.62
CA VAL A 259 -8.38 1.98 -4.76
C VAL A 259 -9.48 2.91 -4.29
N ILE A 260 -10.35 2.48 -3.36
CA ILE A 260 -11.38 3.35 -2.77
C ILE A 260 -10.73 4.60 -2.17
N ASN A 261 -9.76 4.42 -1.26
CA ASN A 261 -9.04 5.53 -0.64
C ASN A 261 -8.38 6.44 -1.70
N THR A 262 -7.79 5.86 -2.75
CA THR A 262 -7.12 6.62 -3.81
C THR A 262 -8.14 7.48 -4.58
N THR A 263 -9.26 6.89 -5.02
CA THR A 263 -10.30 7.62 -5.73
C THR A 263 -11.02 8.63 -4.87
N GLU A 264 -11.17 8.35 -3.57
CA GLU A 264 -11.73 9.28 -2.59
C GLU A 264 -10.84 10.54 -2.51
N PHE A 265 -9.53 10.36 -2.33
CA PHE A 265 -8.58 11.46 -2.25
C PHE A 265 -8.53 12.30 -3.53
N TYR A 266 -8.44 11.64 -4.69
CA TYR A 266 -8.42 12.36 -5.97
C TYR A 266 -9.79 12.93 -6.34
N GLY A 267 -10.88 12.28 -5.94
CA GLY A 267 -12.24 12.81 -6.05
C GLY A 267 -12.38 14.10 -5.26
N MET A 268 -11.91 14.12 -4.01
CA MET A 268 -11.84 15.31 -3.16
C MET A 268 -11.04 16.44 -3.83
N ALA A 269 -9.82 16.14 -4.27
CA ALA A 269 -8.93 17.12 -4.89
C ALA A 269 -9.53 17.69 -6.19
N THR A 270 -10.05 16.83 -7.07
CA THR A 270 -10.68 17.26 -8.33
C THR A 270 -11.99 18.01 -8.11
N GLY A 271 -12.79 17.62 -7.12
CA GLY A 271 -13.98 18.36 -6.71
C GLY A 271 -13.65 19.79 -6.26
N GLY A 272 -12.66 19.94 -5.38
CA GLY A 272 -12.18 21.25 -4.95
C GLY A 272 -11.65 22.11 -6.10
N LEU A 273 -10.84 21.51 -6.98
CA LEU A 273 -10.32 22.18 -8.19
C LEU A 273 -11.43 22.57 -9.18
N LEU A 274 -12.48 21.75 -9.29
CA LEU A 274 -13.61 22.06 -10.16
C LEU A 274 -14.34 23.33 -9.72
N ALA A 275 -14.39 23.63 -8.42
CA ALA A 275 -14.93 24.90 -7.94
C ALA A 275 -14.17 26.09 -8.53
N PHE A 276 -12.83 26.05 -8.54
CA PHE A 276 -11.99 27.09 -9.15
C PHE A 276 -12.13 27.14 -10.68
N ALA A 277 -12.33 26.00 -11.35
CA ALA A 277 -12.59 25.95 -12.78
C ALA A 277 -13.96 26.52 -13.18
N ILE A 278 -14.94 26.50 -12.27
CA ILE A 278 -16.26 27.12 -12.47
C ILE A 278 -16.19 28.62 -12.18
N MET A 279 -15.59 29.00 -11.05
CA MET A 279 -15.60 30.37 -10.52
C MET A 279 -14.58 31.31 -11.18
N GLY A 280 -13.41 30.80 -11.59
CA GLY A 280 -12.31 31.62 -12.06
C GLY A 280 -11.73 32.55 -10.98
N GLU A 281 -11.10 33.64 -11.42
CA GLU A 281 -10.36 34.59 -10.56
C GLU A 281 -11.26 35.59 -9.81
N GLY A 282 -12.58 35.56 -10.03
CA GLY A 282 -13.50 36.60 -9.59
C GLY A 282 -14.15 36.40 -8.22
N LEU A 283 -13.80 35.34 -7.49
CA LEU A 283 -14.40 35.03 -6.20
C LEU A 283 -13.32 34.85 -5.14
N GLU A 284 -13.20 35.85 -4.27
CA GLU A 284 -12.46 35.80 -3.02
C GLU A 284 -13.45 35.76 -1.84
N GLY A 285 -12.99 35.25 -0.69
CA GLY A 285 -13.75 35.24 0.56
C GLY A 285 -14.64 34.01 0.76
N ASP A 286 -15.58 34.14 1.72
CA ASP A 286 -16.48 33.10 2.23
C ASP A 286 -17.09 32.18 1.15
N ALA A 287 -17.68 32.74 0.10
CA ALA A 287 -18.37 31.97 -0.95
C ALA A 287 -17.45 31.00 -1.69
N THR A 288 -16.19 31.39 -1.93
CA THR A 288 -15.19 30.56 -2.62
C THR A 288 -14.81 29.36 -1.78
N ILE A 289 -14.52 29.59 -0.50
CA ILE A 289 -14.13 28.52 0.42
C ILE A 289 -15.29 27.55 0.60
N ARG A 290 -16.52 28.05 0.76
CA ARG A 290 -17.71 27.19 0.86
C ARG A 290 -17.91 26.34 -0.38
N LEU A 291 -17.82 26.93 -1.58
CA LEU A 291 -17.99 26.16 -2.81
C LEU A 291 -16.87 25.13 -3.00
N ALA A 292 -15.61 25.53 -2.82
CA ALA A 292 -14.47 24.62 -2.94
C ALA A 292 -14.58 23.46 -1.95
N SER A 293 -14.91 23.74 -0.68
CA SER A 293 -15.13 22.71 0.33
C SER A 293 -16.31 21.79 0.01
N GLY A 294 -17.45 22.36 -0.40
CA GLY A 294 -18.64 21.59 -0.76
C GLY A 294 -18.41 20.69 -1.97
N MET A 295 -17.74 21.21 -2.99
CA MET A 295 -17.39 20.45 -4.20
C MET A 295 -16.33 19.39 -3.90
N ALA A 296 -15.36 19.66 -3.03
CA ALA A 296 -14.39 18.68 -2.59
C ALA A 296 -15.07 17.53 -1.83
N LEU A 297 -15.94 17.82 -0.86
CA LEU A 297 -16.69 16.79 -0.13
C LEU A 297 -17.62 15.98 -1.07
N ALA A 298 -18.28 16.62 -2.03
CA ALA A 298 -19.05 15.91 -3.05
C ALA A 298 -18.15 15.03 -3.93
N GLY A 299 -16.96 15.52 -4.25
CA GLY A 299 -15.91 14.81 -4.97
C GLY A 299 -15.42 13.57 -4.22
N THR A 300 -15.23 13.64 -2.90
CA THR A 300 -14.93 12.49 -2.01
C THR A 300 -15.97 11.39 -2.20
N VAL A 301 -17.25 11.73 -2.06
CA VAL A 301 -18.36 10.78 -2.20
C VAL A 301 -18.37 10.14 -3.60
N GLY A 302 -18.22 10.96 -4.65
CA GLY A 302 -18.11 10.45 -6.02
C GLY A 302 -16.90 9.53 -6.21
N GLY A 303 -15.76 9.89 -5.60
CA GLY A 303 -14.54 9.10 -5.56
C GLY A 303 -14.77 7.71 -4.98
N ILE A 304 -15.37 7.62 -3.78
CA ILE A 304 -15.70 6.35 -3.13
C ILE A 304 -16.54 5.45 -4.04
N PHE A 305 -17.58 6.01 -4.69
CA PHE A 305 -18.42 5.23 -5.61
C PHE A 305 -17.63 4.72 -6.82
N VAL A 306 -16.75 5.54 -7.40
CA VAL A 306 -15.90 5.14 -8.53
C VAL A 306 -14.92 4.06 -8.09
N GLY A 307 -14.24 4.21 -6.96
CA GLY A 307 -13.29 3.23 -6.45
C GLY A 307 -13.93 1.89 -6.14
N ASN A 308 -15.10 1.91 -5.50
CA ASN A 308 -15.85 0.69 -5.23
C ASN A 308 -16.34 0.02 -6.53
N ALA A 309 -16.81 0.79 -7.52
CA ALA A 309 -17.19 0.23 -8.82
C ALA A 309 -15.99 -0.40 -9.54
N LEU A 310 -14.81 0.23 -9.50
CA LEU A 310 -13.58 -0.32 -10.09
C LEU A 310 -13.17 -1.62 -9.40
N GLY A 311 -13.12 -1.64 -8.07
CA GLY A 311 -12.73 -2.83 -7.30
C GLY A 311 -13.74 -3.98 -7.37
N GLN A 312 -14.98 -3.73 -7.78
CA GLN A 312 -15.95 -4.78 -8.13
C GLN A 312 -15.75 -5.34 -9.54
N HIS A 313 -15.16 -4.58 -10.46
CA HIS A 313 -15.01 -4.96 -11.86
C HIS A 313 -13.67 -5.62 -12.19
N GLN A 314 -12.65 -5.41 -11.38
CA GLN A 314 -11.35 -6.09 -11.50
C GLN A 314 -10.71 -6.26 -10.13
N HIS A 315 -9.88 -7.29 -9.97
CA HIS A 315 -9.03 -7.40 -8.80
C HIS A 315 -7.98 -6.29 -8.81
N PHE A 316 -7.63 -5.82 -7.62
CA PHE A 316 -6.50 -4.93 -7.40
C PHE A 316 -5.67 -5.49 -6.26
N THR A 317 -4.37 -5.53 -6.47
CA THR A 317 -3.37 -5.62 -5.42
C THR A 317 -3.07 -4.22 -4.84
N PRO A 318 -2.45 -4.11 -3.67
CA PRO A 318 -1.99 -2.82 -3.12
C PRO A 318 -1.01 -2.09 -4.06
N THR A 319 -0.19 -2.84 -4.80
CA THR A 319 0.72 -2.26 -5.78
C THR A 319 -0.03 -1.68 -6.97
N ASP A 320 -1.08 -2.34 -7.45
CA ASP A 320 -1.91 -1.82 -8.55
C ASP A 320 -2.54 -0.48 -8.16
N ALA A 321 -3.02 -0.37 -6.92
CA ALA A 321 -3.51 0.89 -6.38
C ALA A 321 -2.42 1.98 -6.35
N SER A 322 -1.14 1.62 -6.13
CA SER A 322 -0.02 2.56 -6.20
C SER A 322 0.27 3.00 -7.64
N VAL A 323 0.26 2.10 -8.63
CA VAL A 323 0.38 2.45 -10.05
C VAL A 323 -0.74 3.41 -10.47
N TYR A 324 -1.96 3.07 -10.05
CA TYR A 324 -3.16 3.88 -10.26
C TYR A 324 -3.02 5.28 -9.65
N ALA A 325 -2.60 5.37 -8.39
CA ALA A 325 -2.41 6.63 -7.67
C ALA A 325 -1.31 7.50 -8.27
N VAL A 326 -0.16 6.93 -8.63
CA VAL A 326 0.96 7.69 -9.23
C VAL A 326 0.59 8.20 -10.62
N SER A 327 -0.14 7.41 -11.41
CA SER A 327 -0.64 7.86 -12.72
C SER A 327 -1.54 9.09 -12.60
N ALA A 328 -2.41 9.13 -11.59
CA ALA A 328 -3.24 10.29 -11.29
C ALA A 328 -2.41 11.51 -10.89
N LEU A 329 -1.38 11.33 -10.05
CA LEU A 329 -0.47 12.41 -9.64
C LEU A 329 0.28 13.00 -10.84
N LEU A 330 0.81 12.16 -11.72
CA LEU A 330 1.44 12.60 -12.97
C LEU A 330 0.45 13.34 -13.87
N GLY A 331 -0.80 12.87 -13.93
CA GLY A 331 -1.89 13.53 -14.65
C GLY A 331 -2.23 14.92 -14.10
N ILE A 332 -2.31 15.08 -12.78
CA ILE A 332 -2.55 16.37 -12.11
C ILE A 332 -1.41 17.36 -12.36
N THR A 333 -0.17 16.89 -12.29
CA THR A 333 1.00 17.76 -12.33
C THR A 333 1.39 18.18 -13.75
N LEU A 334 1.04 17.41 -14.79
CA LEU A 334 1.38 17.71 -16.18
C LEU A 334 0.84 19.08 -16.65
N PRO A 335 -0.47 19.40 -16.54
CA PRO A 335 -0.99 20.70 -16.98
C PRO A 335 -0.33 21.88 -16.27
N ILE A 336 -0.10 21.76 -14.96
CA ILE A 336 0.55 22.81 -14.18
C ILE A 336 1.97 23.01 -14.69
N ALA A 337 2.74 21.93 -14.83
CA ALA A 337 4.11 21.98 -15.31
C ALA A 337 4.22 22.61 -16.72
N PHE A 338 3.30 22.25 -17.61
CA PHE A 338 3.24 22.80 -18.96
C PHE A 338 2.85 24.28 -18.96
N LEU A 339 1.79 24.67 -18.25
CA LEU A 339 1.33 26.06 -18.18
C LEU A 339 2.39 26.97 -17.56
N THR A 340 3.09 26.52 -16.52
CA THR A 340 4.20 27.29 -15.93
C THR A 340 5.37 27.49 -16.89
N ALA A 341 5.60 26.55 -17.81
CA ALA A 341 6.68 26.65 -18.79
C ALA A 341 6.33 27.59 -19.95
N VAL A 342 5.06 27.61 -20.38
CA VAL A 342 4.62 28.37 -21.57
C VAL A 342 4.09 29.75 -21.21
N SER A 343 3.49 29.92 -20.03
CA SER A 343 2.84 31.18 -19.61
C SER A 343 3.05 31.43 -18.11
N PRO A 344 4.31 31.61 -17.65
CA PRO A 344 4.64 31.73 -16.22
C PRO A 344 4.00 32.95 -15.54
N SER A 345 3.71 34.02 -16.28
CA SER A 345 3.21 35.29 -15.74
C SER A 345 1.70 35.52 -15.89
N ASP A 346 0.99 34.65 -16.60
CA ASP A 346 -0.43 34.85 -16.97
C ASP A 346 -1.21 33.54 -16.84
N LEU A 347 -1.06 32.90 -15.67
CA LEU A 347 -1.62 31.58 -15.43
C LEU A 347 -3.08 31.72 -15.00
N ASN A 348 -3.98 31.66 -15.97
CA ASN A 348 -5.42 31.74 -15.72
C ASN A 348 -5.87 30.58 -14.82
N VAL A 349 -6.32 30.89 -13.59
CA VAL A 349 -6.67 29.88 -12.58
C VAL A 349 -7.75 28.94 -13.09
N ARG A 350 -8.73 29.47 -13.82
CA ARG A 350 -9.84 28.69 -14.35
C ARG A 350 -9.36 27.61 -15.32
N VAL A 351 -8.49 28.00 -16.26
CA VAL A 351 -7.91 27.09 -17.25
C VAL A 351 -7.00 26.08 -16.55
N ALA A 352 -6.15 26.54 -15.63
CA ALA A 352 -5.23 25.67 -14.90
C ALA A 352 -5.96 24.61 -14.07
N SER A 353 -6.95 25.01 -13.28
CA SER A 353 -7.76 24.07 -12.49
C SER A 353 -8.56 23.12 -13.38
N GLY A 354 -9.18 23.63 -14.46
CA GLY A 354 -9.93 22.78 -15.40
C GLY A 354 -9.06 21.73 -16.08
N LEU A 355 -7.88 22.13 -16.57
CA LEU A 355 -6.93 21.18 -17.17
C LEU A 355 -6.37 20.21 -16.13
N THR A 356 -6.15 20.65 -14.89
CA THR A 356 -5.69 19.76 -13.80
C THR A 356 -6.73 18.70 -13.47
N VAL A 357 -8.03 19.04 -13.45
CA VAL A 357 -9.11 18.05 -13.28
C VAL A 357 -9.11 17.03 -14.43
N VAL A 358 -9.03 17.50 -15.67
CA VAL A 358 -8.94 16.61 -16.86
C VAL A 358 -7.70 15.72 -16.78
N GLY A 359 -6.57 16.29 -16.38
CA GLY A 359 -5.31 15.58 -16.18
C GLY A 359 -5.41 14.50 -15.10
N ALA A 360 -6.03 14.80 -13.97
CA ALA A 360 -6.28 13.83 -12.90
C ALA A 360 -7.11 12.64 -13.38
N VAL A 361 -8.25 12.92 -14.02
CA VAL A 361 -9.15 11.88 -14.56
C VAL A 361 -8.45 11.06 -15.64
N GLY A 362 -7.71 11.71 -16.54
CA GLY A 362 -6.91 11.05 -17.56
C GLY A 362 -5.81 10.17 -16.97
N GLY A 363 -5.13 10.66 -15.93
CA GLY A 363 -4.10 9.92 -15.18
C GLY A 363 -4.67 8.68 -14.49
N LEU A 364 -5.80 8.81 -13.78
CA LEU A 364 -6.51 7.67 -13.19
C LEU A 364 -6.93 6.67 -14.28
N PHE A 365 -7.49 7.14 -15.40
CA PHE A 365 -7.87 6.27 -16.50
C PHE A 365 -6.68 5.49 -17.07
N ILE A 366 -5.55 6.16 -17.33
CA ILE A 366 -4.32 5.53 -17.80
C ILE A 366 -3.82 4.51 -16.76
N GLY A 367 -3.76 4.89 -15.48
CA GLY A 367 -3.36 4.00 -14.40
C GLY A 367 -4.22 2.75 -14.33
N ASN A 368 -5.54 2.88 -14.50
CA ASN A 368 -6.46 1.76 -14.54
C ASN A 368 -6.17 0.83 -15.72
N GLN A 369 -5.84 1.36 -16.90
CA GLN A 369 -5.46 0.52 -18.05
C GLN A 369 -4.13 -0.20 -17.83
N LEU A 370 -3.18 0.42 -17.13
CA LEU A 370 -1.85 -0.15 -16.85
C LEU A 370 -1.86 -1.33 -15.88
N VAL A 371 -2.90 -1.43 -15.05
CA VAL A 371 -3.07 -2.51 -14.06
C VAL A 371 -4.14 -3.52 -14.46
N LYS A 372 -4.88 -3.27 -15.55
CA LYS A 372 -6.01 -4.11 -15.92
C LYS A 372 -5.57 -5.52 -16.29
N GLY A 373 -6.01 -6.50 -15.51
CA GLY A 373 -5.68 -7.91 -15.71
C GLY A 373 -4.25 -8.26 -15.29
N LEU A 374 -3.60 -7.41 -14.51
CA LEU A 374 -2.23 -7.57 -14.04
C LEU A 374 -2.19 -7.41 -12.52
N ASP A 375 -1.47 -8.31 -11.85
CA ASP A 375 -1.22 -8.28 -10.41
C ASP A 375 0.26 -7.91 -10.18
N TYR A 376 0.53 -6.64 -9.86
CA TYR A 376 1.89 -6.21 -9.53
C TYR A 376 2.30 -6.66 -8.13
N ARG A 377 3.59 -6.96 -7.92
CA ARG A 377 4.10 -7.44 -6.63
C ARG A 377 4.37 -6.28 -5.68
N GLY A 378 4.36 -6.54 -4.36
CA GLY A 378 4.67 -5.51 -3.34
C GLY A 378 6.02 -4.81 -3.55
N VAL A 379 7.05 -5.57 -3.91
CA VAL A 379 8.41 -5.03 -4.20
C VAL A 379 8.42 -4.08 -5.40
N ASP A 380 7.55 -4.32 -6.39
CA ASP A 380 7.47 -3.50 -7.60
C ASP A 380 6.88 -2.11 -7.28
N GLY A 381 5.92 -2.04 -6.35
CA GLY A 381 5.26 -0.80 -5.96
C GLY A 381 6.19 0.21 -5.31
N THR A 382 7.04 -0.27 -4.39
CA THR A 382 8.03 0.60 -3.73
C THR A 382 9.04 1.13 -4.74
N GLY A 383 9.54 0.24 -5.62
CA GLY A 383 10.46 0.64 -6.69
C GLY A 383 9.87 1.67 -7.65
N LEU A 384 8.58 1.54 -7.97
CA LEU A 384 7.86 2.47 -8.84
C LEU A 384 7.67 3.85 -8.22
N VAL A 385 7.24 3.92 -6.95
CA VAL A 385 7.06 5.21 -6.25
C VAL A 385 8.41 5.91 -6.07
N LEU A 386 9.43 5.18 -5.62
CA LEU A 386 10.79 5.71 -5.47
C LEU A 386 11.40 6.11 -6.81
N GLY A 387 11.17 5.33 -7.88
CA GLY A 387 11.62 5.64 -9.22
C GLY A 387 11.02 6.95 -9.73
N THR A 388 9.71 7.11 -9.56
CA THR A 388 8.99 8.35 -9.88
C THR A 388 9.56 9.54 -9.11
N PHE A 389 9.77 9.39 -7.80
CA PHE A 389 10.32 10.45 -6.97
C PHE A 389 11.76 10.81 -7.33
N ALA A 390 12.64 9.81 -7.47
CA ALA A 390 14.04 9.99 -7.85
C ALA A 390 14.15 10.64 -9.24
N GLY A 391 13.36 10.18 -10.21
CA GLY A 391 13.27 10.80 -11.52
C GLY A 391 12.82 12.25 -11.43
N GLY A 392 11.81 12.55 -10.62
CA GLY A 392 11.32 13.91 -10.39
C GLY A 392 12.39 14.85 -9.80
N LEU A 393 13.18 14.35 -8.86
CA LEU A 393 14.31 15.08 -8.28
C LEU A 393 15.45 15.30 -9.27
N ILE A 394 15.78 14.30 -10.10
CA ILE A 394 16.77 14.45 -11.17
C ILE A 394 16.29 15.51 -12.17
N GLY A 395 15.04 15.41 -12.62
CA GLY A 395 14.44 16.38 -13.54
C GLY A 395 14.38 17.79 -12.96
N PHE A 396 14.10 17.91 -11.66
CA PHE A 396 14.15 19.18 -10.94
C PHE A 396 15.57 19.75 -10.93
N GLY A 397 16.58 18.94 -10.62
CA GLY A 397 17.99 19.33 -10.66
C GLY A 397 18.44 19.79 -12.05
N VAL A 398 18.02 19.09 -13.11
CA VAL A 398 18.26 19.50 -14.50
C VAL A 398 17.62 20.86 -14.79
N GLY A 399 16.39 21.08 -14.34
CA GLY A 399 15.70 22.37 -14.48
C GLY A 399 16.48 23.52 -13.84
N LEU A 400 16.99 23.31 -12.62
CA LEU A 400 17.80 24.31 -11.93
C LEU A 400 19.12 24.66 -12.65
N LEU A 401 19.68 23.76 -13.46
CA LEU A 401 20.88 24.03 -14.25
C LEU A 401 20.62 24.95 -15.46
N THR A 402 19.36 25.11 -15.87
CA THR A 402 19.02 25.96 -17.04
C THR A 402 18.98 27.45 -16.71
N GLU A 403 19.01 27.83 -15.42
CA GLU A 403 18.73 29.19 -14.91
C GLU A 403 17.33 29.75 -15.26
N GLU A 404 16.54 29.03 -16.07
CA GLU A 404 15.15 29.36 -16.41
C GLU A 404 14.17 28.68 -15.45
N SER A 405 13.72 29.44 -14.45
CA SER A 405 12.81 28.92 -13.41
C SER A 405 11.50 28.33 -13.96
N GLN A 406 11.04 28.80 -15.11
CA GLN A 406 9.85 28.32 -15.83
C GLN A 406 10.01 26.90 -16.41
N ILE A 407 11.24 26.45 -16.68
CA ILE A 407 11.52 25.12 -17.24
C ILE A 407 11.54 24.06 -16.12
N THR A 408 11.87 24.44 -14.89
CA THR A 408 12.01 23.50 -13.77
C THR A 408 10.80 22.60 -13.51
N PRO A 409 9.54 23.10 -13.54
CA PRO A 409 8.38 22.24 -13.35
C PRO A 409 8.24 21.16 -14.44
N ILE A 410 8.45 21.51 -15.72
CA ILE A 410 8.30 20.55 -16.82
C ILE A 410 9.44 19.53 -16.87
N THR A 411 10.66 19.92 -16.52
CA THR A 411 11.77 18.95 -16.42
C THR A 411 11.59 18.03 -15.21
N SER A 412 11.11 18.55 -14.07
CA SER A 412 10.77 17.72 -12.90
C SER A 412 9.66 16.72 -13.23
N TRP A 413 8.58 17.17 -13.88
CA TRP A 413 7.53 16.27 -14.34
C TRP A 413 8.04 15.20 -15.31
N ALA A 414 8.84 15.60 -16.31
CA ALA A 414 9.41 14.67 -17.29
C ALA A 414 10.31 13.63 -16.61
N GLY A 415 11.14 14.06 -15.66
CA GLY A 415 11.94 13.16 -14.84
C GLY A 415 11.08 12.18 -14.04
N ALA A 416 10.00 12.66 -13.43
CA ALA A 416 9.08 11.81 -12.67
C ALA A 416 8.38 10.77 -13.56
N ALA A 417 7.90 11.20 -14.74
CA ALA A 417 7.28 10.31 -15.71
C ALA A 417 8.26 9.26 -16.26
N LEU A 418 9.52 9.63 -16.51
CA LEU A 418 10.57 8.68 -16.88
C LEU A 418 10.88 7.68 -15.77
N GLY A 419 10.98 8.16 -14.52
CA GLY A 419 11.18 7.32 -13.35
C GLY A 419 10.04 6.31 -13.13
N PHE A 420 8.80 6.76 -13.29
CA PHE A 420 7.61 5.92 -13.27
C PHE A 420 7.63 4.87 -14.39
N GLY A 421 7.93 5.29 -15.63
CA GLY A 421 8.00 4.40 -16.78
C GLY A 421 9.10 3.34 -16.66
N LEU A 422 10.27 3.69 -16.11
CA LEU A 422 11.33 2.73 -15.80
C LEU A 422 10.91 1.76 -14.69
N GLY A 423 10.23 2.25 -13.65
CA GLY A 423 9.66 1.41 -12.61
C GLY A 423 8.68 0.37 -13.16
N LEU A 424 7.78 0.78 -14.05
CA LEU A 424 6.88 -0.13 -14.77
C LEU A 424 7.65 -1.13 -15.63
N ALA A 425 8.64 -0.68 -16.40
CA ALA A 425 9.41 -1.56 -17.29
C ALA A 425 10.25 -2.60 -16.52
N MET A 426 10.65 -2.30 -15.27
CA MET A 426 11.39 -3.21 -14.40
C MET A 426 10.48 -4.16 -13.60
N SER A 427 9.20 -3.81 -13.46
CA SER A 427 8.23 -4.65 -12.79
C SER A 427 7.93 -5.92 -13.58
N ASN A 428 7.62 -7.01 -12.89
CA ASN A 428 7.22 -8.27 -13.51
C ASN A 428 5.84 -8.69 -12.96
N PRO A 429 4.77 -7.96 -13.35
CA PRO A 429 3.43 -8.28 -12.90
C PRO A 429 3.04 -9.69 -13.34
N ARG A 430 2.21 -10.35 -12.55
CA ARG A 430 1.60 -11.61 -12.94
C ARG A 430 0.30 -11.30 -13.69
N ASP A 431 -0.07 -12.10 -14.66
CA ASP A 431 -1.44 -12.01 -15.18
C ASP A 431 -2.41 -12.34 -14.03
N GLU A 432 -3.42 -11.49 -13.85
CA GLU A 432 -4.49 -11.72 -12.86
C GLU A 432 -5.03 -13.12 -13.08
N GLY A 433 -5.00 -13.94 -12.03
CA GLY A 433 -5.21 -15.38 -12.06
C GLY A 433 -6.61 -15.82 -12.53
N ARG A 434 -6.94 -15.57 -13.80
CA ARG A 434 -7.85 -16.43 -14.54
C ARG A 434 -7.04 -17.69 -14.82
N SER A 435 -7.35 -18.79 -14.14
CA SER A 435 -6.95 -20.13 -14.58
C SER A 435 -7.36 -20.29 -16.04
N ARG A 436 -6.42 -19.96 -16.92
CA ARG A 436 -6.42 -20.24 -18.33
C ARG A 436 -5.10 -20.92 -18.49
N GLY A 437 -5.15 -22.22 -18.76
CA GLY A 437 -3.94 -23.02 -18.83
C GLY A 437 -2.89 -22.30 -19.67
N GLU A 438 -1.74 -22.03 -19.07
CA GLU A 438 -0.68 -21.24 -19.67
C GLU A 438 0.14 -22.17 -20.55
N LEU A 439 0.13 -21.92 -21.86
CA LEU A 439 0.90 -22.66 -22.85
C LEU A 439 2.20 -21.90 -23.14
N LYS A 440 3.26 -22.15 -22.37
CA LYS A 440 4.57 -21.55 -22.64
C LYS A 440 5.30 -22.33 -23.73
N PHE A 441 5.64 -21.65 -24.81
CA PHE A 441 6.59 -22.13 -25.80
C PHE A 441 7.91 -21.40 -25.63
N ASP A 442 8.91 -22.10 -25.10
CA ASP A 442 10.30 -21.64 -25.16
C ASP A 442 10.96 -22.26 -26.38
N PHE A 443 11.47 -21.41 -27.28
CA PHE A 443 12.25 -21.83 -28.43
C PHE A 443 13.69 -21.39 -28.25
N ASN A 444 14.63 -22.33 -28.30
CA ASN A 444 16.05 -22.07 -28.17
C ASN A 444 16.70 -22.18 -29.57
N PRO A 445 16.81 -21.06 -30.32
CA PRO A 445 17.40 -21.07 -31.66
C PRO A 445 18.88 -21.47 -31.65
N LEU A 446 19.58 -21.25 -30.53
CA LEU A 446 20.96 -21.73 -30.35
C LEU A 446 21.03 -23.25 -30.21
N GLY A 447 20.00 -23.88 -29.65
CA GLY A 447 19.89 -25.34 -29.59
C GLY A 447 19.82 -25.99 -30.98
N LEU A 448 19.16 -25.33 -31.94
CA LEU A 448 19.12 -25.74 -33.36
C LEU A 448 20.50 -25.63 -34.03
N LEU A 449 21.21 -24.52 -33.79
CA LEU A 449 22.53 -24.29 -34.36
C LEU A 449 23.59 -25.24 -33.77
N LEU A 450 23.58 -25.43 -32.45
CA LEU A 450 24.54 -26.25 -31.72
C LEU A 450 24.24 -27.74 -31.81
N GLY A 451 22.97 -28.13 -31.91
CA GLY A 451 22.55 -29.53 -32.08
C GLY A 451 23.07 -30.18 -33.36
N SER A 452 23.33 -29.39 -34.41
CA SER A 452 23.93 -29.90 -35.66
C SER A 452 25.38 -30.41 -35.52
N ARG A 453 26.07 -30.05 -34.43
CA ARG A 453 27.48 -30.36 -34.19
C ARG A 453 27.78 -31.02 -32.85
N SER A 454 26.77 -31.18 -31.98
CA SER A 454 26.92 -31.75 -30.65
C SER A 454 26.50 -33.21 -30.62
N THR A 455 27.30 -34.08 -30.00
CA THR A 455 26.90 -35.46 -29.66
C THR A 455 26.04 -35.54 -28.41
N VAL A 456 25.87 -34.42 -27.70
CA VAL A 456 25.02 -34.29 -26.51
C VAL A 456 23.69 -33.65 -26.92
N PRO A 457 22.53 -34.19 -26.50
CA PRO A 457 21.22 -33.62 -26.82
C PRO A 457 21.13 -32.18 -26.31
N VAL A 458 20.82 -31.23 -27.20
CA VAL A 458 20.61 -29.83 -26.86
C VAL A 458 19.12 -29.52 -27.01
N PRO A 459 18.42 -29.04 -25.97
CA PRO A 459 17.00 -28.74 -26.05
C PRO A 459 16.76 -27.59 -27.04
N VAL A 460 15.97 -27.86 -28.08
CA VAL A 460 15.61 -26.91 -29.15
C VAL A 460 14.38 -26.09 -28.77
N GLY A 461 13.56 -26.63 -27.87
CA GLY A 461 12.47 -25.91 -27.26
C GLY A 461 11.78 -26.75 -26.19
N SER A 462 10.95 -26.10 -25.39
CA SER A 462 10.07 -26.74 -24.43
C SER A 462 8.68 -26.14 -24.51
N MET A 463 7.69 -27.02 -24.42
CA MET A 463 6.29 -26.66 -24.28
C MET A 463 5.87 -27.01 -22.86
N THR A 464 5.54 -26.01 -22.06
CA THR A 464 5.03 -26.24 -20.70
C THR A 464 3.60 -25.77 -20.64
N TYR A 465 2.70 -26.70 -20.33
CA TYR A 465 1.30 -26.38 -20.06
C TYR A 465 1.07 -26.41 -18.55
N ARG A 466 0.68 -25.28 -17.96
CA ARG A 466 0.29 -25.19 -16.54
C ARG A 466 -1.19 -24.92 -16.43
N PHE A 467 -1.92 -25.76 -15.72
CA PHE A 467 -3.34 -25.56 -15.40
C PHE A 467 -3.53 -24.53 -14.28
#